data_AF-A0A3A1WVV5-F1
#
_entry.id   AF-A0A3A1WVV5-F1
#
_cell.length_a   1.000
_cell.length_b   1.000
_cell.length_c   1.000
_cell.angle_alpha   90.00
_cell.angle_beta   90.00
_cell.angle_gamma   90.00
#
_symmetry.space_group_name_H-M   'P 1'
#
loop_
_entity.id
_entity.type
_entity.pdbx_description
1 polymer ?
#
loop_
_entity_poly.entity_id
_entity_poly.type
_entity_poly.pdbx_seq_one_letter_code
_entity_poly.pdbx_strand_id
1 'polypeptide(L)'
;MGSIVLELQNEIVSSNCDVVNILRKAHLIASKLKLADFDQWIQHELNGYPDPESCPEYRKVRGSLKTFNPYRGWIPTSIQDNEYEKKICERKLVNSISEIISLCQSSGNVLTLDFSGEQLALFDKMADSLLPMDYALHVPTTAVKDIEEKVKNTILEWTLKLESEG
;
A
#
# COMPACT_ATOMS: atom_id res chain seq x y z
N MET A 1 21.32 25.13 -0.17
CA MET A 1 20.66 23.81 -0.18
C MET A 1 19.68 23.65 0.98
N GLY A 2 19.92 24.20 2.17
CA GLY A 2 18.92 24.20 3.26
C GLY A 2 17.52 24.71 2.87
N SER A 3 17.41 25.74 2.02
CA SER A 3 16.10 26.27 1.55
C SER A 3 15.20 25.20 0.93
N ILE A 4 15.73 24.32 0.06
CA ILE A 4 14.90 23.36 -0.68
C ILE A 4 14.43 22.19 0.22
N VAL A 5 15.24 21.85 1.22
CA VAL A 5 14.91 20.82 2.22
C VAL A 5 13.86 21.37 3.19
N LEU A 6 14.03 22.62 3.66
CA LEU A 6 13.05 23.33 4.48
C LEU A 6 11.71 23.55 3.75
N GLU A 7 11.75 23.91 2.47
CA GLU A 7 10.54 23.99 1.63
C GLU A 7 9.81 22.64 1.57
N LEU A 8 10.56 21.54 1.36
CA LEU A 8 9.98 20.20 1.35
C LEU A 8 9.37 19.81 2.70
N GLN A 9 10.05 20.11 3.82
CA GLN A 9 9.52 19.87 5.16
C GLN A 9 8.21 20.64 5.41
N ASN A 10 8.18 21.93 5.05
CA ASN A 10 6.98 22.76 5.20
C ASN A 10 5.80 22.22 4.38
N GLU A 11 6.06 21.67 3.20
CA GLU A 11 5.02 21.03 2.38
C GLU A 11 4.51 19.73 2.97
N ILE A 12 5.39 18.92 3.57
CA ILE A 12 4.99 17.67 4.24
C ILE A 12 4.09 17.96 5.45
N VAL A 13 4.42 18.98 6.23
CA VAL A 13 3.64 19.38 7.42
C VAL A 13 2.33 20.07 7.03
N SER A 14 2.21 20.57 5.80
CA SER A 14 0.99 21.22 5.34
C SER A 14 -0.20 20.24 5.23
N SER A 15 -1.39 20.68 5.61
CA SER A 15 -2.59 19.84 5.62
C SER A 15 -3.13 19.46 4.23
N ASN A 16 -2.62 20.05 3.16
CA ASN A 16 -3.00 19.75 1.76
C ASN A 16 -1.83 19.14 0.97
N CYS A 17 -1.07 18.31 1.66
CA CYS A 17 0.13 17.64 1.20
C CYS A 17 -0.20 16.60 0.10
N ASP A 18 0.25 16.85 -1.13
CA ASP A 18 0.23 15.85 -2.21
C ASP A 18 1.51 15.00 -2.15
N VAL A 19 1.37 13.75 -1.69
CA VAL A 19 2.48 12.81 -1.53
C VAL A 19 3.25 12.58 -2.83
N VAL A 20 2.57 12.61 -3.99
CA VAL A 20 3.20 12.36 -5.29
C VAL A 20 4.15 13.51 -5.62
N ASN A 21 3.74 14.75 -5.37
CA ASN A 21 4.58 15.92 -5.61
C ASN A 21 5.78 15.97 -4.64
N ILE A 22 5.58 15.58 -3.38
CA ILE A 22 6.66 15.51 -2.40
C ILE A 22 7.68 14.44 -2.77
N LEU A 23 7.24 13.25 -3.20
CA LEU A 23 8.13 12.22 -3.73
C LEU A 23 8.93 12.71 -4.94
N ARG A 24 8.31 13.44 -5.87
CA ARG A 24 9.03 14.05 -7.02
C ARG A 24 10.07 15.07 -6.57
N LYS A 25 9.77 15.90 -5.58
CA LYS A 25 10.74 16.86 -5.00
C LYS A 25 11.87 16.14 -4.26
N ALA A 26 11.55 15.12 -3.49
CA ALA A 26 12.53 14.27 -2.83
C ALA A 26 13.46 13.60 -3.86
N HIS A 27 12.92 13.11 -4.98
CA HIS A 27 13.71 12.52 -6.08
C HIS A 27 14.72 13.52 -6.65
N LEU A 28 14.28 14.77 -6.89
CA LEU A 28 15.17 15.83 -7.38
C LEU A 28 16.32 16.11 -6.40
N ILE A 29 16.06 16.08 -5.10
CA ILE A 29 17.08 16.31 -4.06
C ILE A 29 18.01 15.09 -3.95
N ALA A 30 17.45 13.88 -3.86
CA ALA A 30 18.20 12.63 -3.75
C ALA A 30 19.15 12.42 -4.94
N SER A 31 18.68 12.70 -6.15
CA SER A 31 19.49 12.65 -7.39
C SER A 31 20.64 13.66 -7.35
N LYS A 32 20.41 14.90 -6.88
CA LYS A 32 21.46 15.93 -6.75
C LYS A 32 22.51 15.57 -5.71
N LEU A 33 22.12 14.91 -4.62
CA LEU A 33 23.00 14.46 -3.55
C LEU A 33 23.64 13.09 -3.84
N LYS A 34 23.31 12.46 -4.98
CA LYS A 34 23.78 11.13 -5.39
C LYS A 34 23.44 10.02 -4.37
N LEU A 35 22.29 10.12 -3.72
CA LEU A 35 21.80 9.14 -2.74
C LEU A 35 21.03 8.02 -3.44
N ALA A 36 21.75 7.11 -4.11
CA ALA A 36 21.17 6.09 -4.99
C ALA A 36 20.13 5.19 -4.28
N ASP A 37 20.40 4.76 -3.04
CA ASP A 37 19.52 3.86 -2.30
C ASP A 37 18.16 4.50 -1.99
N PHE A 38 18.18 5.77 -1.56
CA PHE A 38 16.95 6.51 -1.28
C PHE A 38 16.21 6.87 -2.57
N ASP A 39 16.96 7.20 -3.63
CA ASP A 39 16.40 7.49 -4.94
C ASP A 39 15.63 6.28 -5.50
N GLN A 40 16.20 5.08 -5.36
CA GLN A 40 15.55 3.84 -5.76
C GLN A 40 14.25 3.60 -4.97
N TRP A 41 14.25 3.84 -3.66
CA TRP A 41 13.04 3.73 -2.85
C TRP A 41 11.94 4.70 -3.33
N ILE A 42 12.29 5.96 -3.63
CA ILE A 42 11.33 6.94 -4.17
C ILE A 42 10.77 6.46 -5.52
N GLN A 43 11.63 5.92 -6.39
CA GLN A 43 11.20 5.40 -7.68
C GLN A 43 10.23 4.22 -7.54
N HIS A 44 10.45 3.33 -6.57
CA HIS A 44 9.51 2.26 -6.28
C HIS A 44 8.18 2.78 -5.71
N GLU A 45 8.21 3.80 -4.84
CA GLU A 45 6.99 4.44 -4.33
C GLU A 45 6.18 5.10 -5.46
N LEU A 46 6.85 5.76 -6.41
CA LEU A 46 6.21 6.45 -7.55
C LEU A 46 5.71 5.52 -8.66
N ASN A 47 6.47 4.47 -9.00
CA ASN A 47 6.17 3.61 -10.16
C ASN A 47 5.56 2.26 -9.75
N GLY A 48 5.59 1.94 -8.46
CA GLY A 48 5.26 0.61 -7.95
C GLY A 48 6.51 -0.26 -7.75
N TYR A 49 6.33 -1.28 -6.91
CA TYR A 49 7.35 -2.25 -6.57
C TYR A 49 7.33 -3.42 -7.57
N PRO A 50 8.50 -3.94 -7.99
CA PRO A 50 8.57 -5.07 -8.92
C PRO A 50 7.99 -6.35 -8.31
N ASP A 51 8.14 -6.54 -6.99
CA ASP A 51 7.72 -7.72 -6.28
C ASP A 51 7.36 -7.39 -4.81
N PRO A 52 6.55 -8.25 -4.14
CA PRO A 52 6.20 -8.05 -2.74
C PRO A 52 7.39 -8.12 -1.76
N GLU A 53 8.52 -8.73 -2.12
CA GLU A 53 9.67 -8.86 -1.22
C GLU A 53 10.45 -7.54 -1.12
N SER A 54 10.57 -6.82 -2.23
CA SER A 54 11.14 -5.47 -2.32
C SER A 54 10.29 -4.39 -1.65
N CYS A 55 9.04 -4.74 -1.32
CA CYS A 55 8.03 -3.83 -0.79
C CYS A 55 8.16 -3.69 0.74
N PRO A 56 8.29 -2.47 1.29
CA PRO A 56 8.47 -2.23 2.72
C PRO A 56 7.35 -2.79 3.59
N GLU A 57 7.65 -3.11 4.85
CA GLU A 57 6.66 -3.69 5.77
C GLU A 57 5.44 -2.80 6.02
N TYR A 58 5.59 -1.47 5.91
CA TYR A 58 4.44 -0.57 6.04
C TYR A 58 3.43 -0.70 4.89
N ARG A 59 3.82 -1.25 3.73
CA ARG A 59 2.92 -1.52 2.60
C ARG A 59 2.05 -2.76 2.82
N LYS A 60 2.29 -3.50 3.92
CA LYS A 60 1.48 -4.65 4.31
C LYS A 60 0.14 -4.17 4.88
N VAL A 61 -0.94 -4.57 4.22
CA VAL A 61 -2.31 -4.34 4.67
C VAL A 61 -2.94 -5.66 5.09
N ARG A 62 -3.85 -5.58 6.07
CA ARG A 62 -4.69 -6.70 6.48
C ARG A 62 -6.12 -6.43 6.07
N GLY A 63 -6.71 -7.36 5.32
CA GLY A 63 -8.11 -7.34 4.93
C GLY A 63 -8.93 -8.40 5.64
N SER A 64 -10.24 -8.37 5.41
CA SER A 64 -11.15 -9.45 5.79
C SER A 64 -11.52 -10.25 4.57
N LEU A 65 -11.26 -11.57 4.60
CA LEU A 65 -11.72 -12.46 3.54
C LEU A 65 -13.25 -12.52 3.54
N LYS A 66 -13.83 -12.32 2.36
CA LYS A 66 -15.27 -12.47 2.14
C LYS A 66 -15.53 -13.35 0.95
N THR A 67 -16.66 -14.06 1.02
CA THR A 67 -17.22 -14.80 -0.11
C THR A 67 -18.52 -14.16 -0.55
N PHE A 68 -18.81 -14.19 -1.84
CA PHE A 68 -20.02 -13.64 -2.41
C PHE A 68 -21.13 -14.68 -2.40
N ASN A 69 -22.22 -14.39 -1.67
CA ASN A 69 -23.44 -15.18 -1.71
C ASN A 69 -24.47 -14.46 -2.61
N PRO A 70 -25.05 -15.11 -3.64
CA PRO A 70 -26.02 -14.46 -4.55
C PRO A 70 -27.24 -13.85 -3.87
N TYR A 71 -27.62 -14.35 -2.69
CA TYR A 71 -28.80 -13.88 -1.94
C TYR A 71 -28.46 -12.88 -0.83
N ARG A 72 -27.25 -12.95 -0.26
CA ARG A 72 -26.83 -12.13 0.90
C ARG A 72 -25.73 -11.12 0.58
N GLY A 73 -25.16 -11.16 -0.62
CA GLY A 73 -23.97 -10.42 -0.98
C GLY A 73 -22.72 -10.94 -0.27
N TRP A 74 -21.77 -10.04 -0.05
CA TRP A 74 -20.48 -10.35 0.59
C TRP A 74 -20.63 -10.72 2.07
N ILE A 75 -20.33 -11.97 2.40
CA ILE A 75 -20.34 -12.49 3.77
C ILE A 75 -18.92 -12.79 4.24
N PRO A 76 -18.58 -12.53 5.52
CA PRO A 76 -17.26 -12.86 6.07
C PRO A 76 -16.98 -14.37 6.00
N THR A 77 -15.76 -14.73 5.64
CA THR A 77 -15.29 -16.11 5.64
C THR A 77 -14.12 -16.23 6.60
N SER A 78 -14.24 -17.13 7.58
CA SER A 78 -13.18 -17.40 8.55
C SER A 78 -12.41 -18.65 8.15
N ILE A 79 -11.09 -18.56 8.19
CA ILE A 79 -10.17 -19.69 8.03
C ILE A 79 -9.76 -20.12 9.44
N GLN A 80 -9.92 -21.42 9.75
CA GLN A 80 -9.62 -21.95 11.09
C GLN A 80 -8.11 -22.00 11.36
N ASP A 81 -7.31 -22.24 10.33
CA ASP A 81 -5.86 -22.25 10.44
C ASP A 81 -5.31 -20.82 10.37
N ASN A 82 -4.70 -20.40 11.47
CA ASN A 82 -4.20 -19.04 11.67
C ASN A 82 -3.00 -18.70 10.77
N GLU A 83 -2.19 -19.70 10.37
CA GLU A 83 -1.04 -19.47 9.48
C GLU A 83 -1.51 -19.27 8.03
N TYR A 84 -2.52 -20.03 7.60
CA TYR A 84 -3.14 -19.81 6.28
C TYR A 84 -3.97 -18.52 6.25
N GLU A 85 -4.69 -18.19 7.33
CA GLU A 85 -5.44 -16.93 7.43
C GLU A 85 -4.54 -15.72 7.19
N LYS A 86 -3.40 -15.66 7.88
CA LYS A 86 -2.44 -14.56 7.70
C LYS A 86 -1.94 -14.47 6.27
N LYS A 87 -1.54 -15.60 5.66
CA LYS A 87 -1.05 -15.61 4.27
C LYS A 87 -2.08 -15.12 3.25
N ILE A 88 -3.37 -15.31 3.54
CA ILE A 88 -4.46 -14.92 2.64
C ILE A 88 -4.91 -13.49 2.92
N CYS A 89 -5.00 -13.11 4.19
CA CYS A 89 -5.57 -11.85 4.64
C CYS A 89 -4.55 -10.72 4.72
N GLU A 90 -3.25 -11.02 4.80
CA GLU A 90 -2.17 -10.04 4.72
C GLU A 90 -1.62 -9.99 3.30
N ARG A 91 -1.58 -8.78 2.71
CA ARG A 91 -1.01 -8.54 1.39
C ARG A 91 -0.15 -7.29 1.40
N LYS A 92 0.91 -7.30 0.61
CA LYS A 92 1.69 -6.08 0.31
C LYS A 92 1.16 -5.45 -0.97
N LEU A 93 0.85 -4.16 -0.90
CA LEU A 93 0.39 -3.40 -2.06
C LEU A 93 1.60 -2.89 -2.85
N VAL A 94 1.86 -3.56 -3.98
CA VAL A 94 3.00 -3.25 -4.88
C VAL A 94 2.70 -2.10 -5.85
N ASN A 95 1.44 -1.69 -5.98
CA ASN A 95 1.02 -0.60 -6.84
C ASN A 95 1.72 0.73 -6.48
N SER A 96 1.81 1.60 -7.49
CA SER A 96 2.27 2.98 -7.29
C SER A 96 1.42 3.70 -6.24
N ILE A 97 2.02 4.62 -5.48
CA ILE A 97 1.27 5.35 -4.44
C ILE A 97 0.08 6.14 -5.03
N SER A 98 0.23 6.66 -6.26
CA SER A 98 -0.83 7.40 -6.96
C SER A 98 -2.02 6.51 -7.31
N GLU A 99 -1.75 5.28 -7.78
CA GLU A 99 -2.79 4.29 -8.05
C GLU A 99 -3.52 3.90 -6.78
N ILE A 100 -2.79 3.63 -5.69
CA ILE A 100 -3.34 3.27 -4.38
C ILE A 100 -4.28 4.36 -3.84
N ILE A 101 -3.88 5.62 -3.96
CA ILE A 101 -4.70 6.78 -3.55
C ILE A 101 -5.95 6.89 -4.43
N SER A 102 -5.79 6.78 -5.75
CA SER A 102 -6.91 6.83 -6.70
C SER A 102 -7.93 5.72 -6.45
N LEU A 103 -7.45 4.51 -6.15
CA LEU A 103 -8.31 3.39 -5.76
C LEU A 103 -9.08 3.71 -4.48
N CYS A 104 -8.45 4.35 -3.48
CA CYS A 104 -9.16 4.74 -2.25
C CYS A 104 -10.17 5.87 -2.41
N GLN A 105 -9.98 6.76 -3.38
CA GLN A 105 -10.94 7.84 -3.66
C GLN A 105 -12.16 7.34 -4.43
N SER A 106 -11.98 6.33 -5.29
CA SER A 106 -13.06 5.70 -6.05
C SER A 106 -13.80 4.61 -5.26
N SER A 107 -13.10 3.96 -4.34
CA SER A 107 -13.67 3.02 -3.37
C SER A 107 -14.44 3.79 -2.30
N GLY A 108 -15.49 3.18 -1.73
CA GLY A 108 -16.11 3.70 -0.51
C GLY A 108 -15.18 3.52 0.71
N ASN A 109 -15.68 2.91 1.78
CA ASN A 109 -14.86 2.65 2.96
C ASN A 109 -13.95 1.41 2.84
N VAL A 110 -14.08 0.66 1.76
CA VAL A 110 -13.43 -0.63 1.57
C VAL A 110 -12.94 -0.77 0.14
N LEU A 111 -11.69 -1.20 0.00
CA LEU A 111 -11.05 -1.58 -1.25
C LEU A 111 -11.16 -3.10 -1.40
N THR A 112 -11.63 -3.56 -2.57
CA THR A 112 -11.79 -4.98 -2.87
C THR A 112 -10.59 -5.46 -3.66
N LEU A 113 -9.88 -6.45 -3.14
CA LEU A 113 -8.76 -7.10 -3.83
C LEU A 113 -9.17 -8.49 -4.26
N ASP A 114 -9.05 -8.74 -5.56
CA ASP A 114 -9.37 -10.03 -6.15
C ASP A 114 -8.25 -11.05 -5.91
N PHE A 115 -8.62 -12.33 -6.02
CA PHE A 115 -7.70 -13.45 -5.97
C PHE A 115 -7.37 -13.92 -7.40
N SER A 116 -6.17 -14.47 -7.58
CA SER A 116 -5.82 -15.10 -8.86
C SER A 116 -6.68 -16.34 -9.10
N GLY A 117 -6.80 -16.76 -10.36
CA GLY A 117 -7.55 -17.98 -10.70
C GLY A 117 -7.04 -19.24 -9.97
N GLU A 118 -5.73 -19.31 -9.72
CA GLU A 118 -5.13 -20.39 -8.94
C GLU A 118 -5.57 -20.37 -7.47
N GLN A 119 -5.61 -19.18 -6.86
CA GLN A 119 -6.08 -18.98 -5.49
C GLN A 119 -7.57 -19.31 -5.36
N LEU A 120 -8.40 -18.88 -6.31
CA LEU A 120 -9.83 -19.20 -6.34
C LEU A 120 -10.05 -20.71 -6.45
N ALA A 121 -9.33 -21.40 -7.36
CA ALA A 121 -9.42 -22.85 -7.49
C ALA A 121 -8.98 -23.60 -6.21
N LEU A 122 -8.03 -23.04 -5.45
CA LEU A 122 -7.65 -23.57 -4.14
C LEU A 122 -8.78 -23.39 -3.12
N PHE A 123 -9.42 -22.22 -3.08
CA PHE A 123 -10.54 -21.98 -2.17
C PHE A 123 -11.74 -22.87 -2.45
N ASP A 124 -12.10 -23.08 -3.73
CA ASP A 124 -13.19 -23.98 -4.11
C ASP A 124 -12.93 -25.42 -3.63
N LYS A 125 -11.68 -25.89 -3.76
CA LYS A 125 -11.27 -27.22 -3.23
C LYS A 125 -11.35 -27.28 -1.71
N MET A 126 -10.96 -26.20 -1.01
CA MET A 126 -11.00 -26.15 0.45
C MET A 126 -12.42 -26.04 0.99
N ALA A 127 -13.33 -25.39 0.27
CA ALA A 127 -14.70 -25.14 0.68
C ALA A 127 -15.63 -26.34 0.46
N ASP A 128 -15.17 -27.38 -0.26
CA ASP A 128 -15.98 -28.53 -0.70
C ASP A 128 -17.33 -28.10 -1.31
N SER A 129 -17.31 -26.94 -1.99
CA SER A 129 -18.50 -26.30 -2.52
C SER A 129 -18.83 -26.88 -3.89
N LEU A 130 -20.09 -27.22 -4.09
CA LEU A 130 -20.61 -27.73 -5.37
C LEU A 130 -20.65 -26.65 -6.47
N LEU A 131 -20.50 -25.37 -6.10
CA LEU A 131 -20.52 -24.23 -7.00
C LEU A 131 -19.30 -23.33 -6.78
N PRO A 132 -18.71 -22.76 -7.85
CA PRO A 132 -17.67 -21.76 -7.73
C PRO A 132 -18.19 -20.56 -6.94
N MET A 133 -17.48 -20.18 -5.89
CA MET A 133 -17.82 -19.01 -5.08
C MET A 133 -16.83 -17.90 -5.39
N ASP A 134 -17.31 -16.66 -5.54
CA ASP A 134 -16.40 -15.53 -5.64
C ASP A 134 -15.82 -15.23 -4.25
N TYR A 135 -14.51 -15.07 -4.19
CA TYR A 135 -13.80 -14.65 -2.98
C TYR A 135 -13.12 -13.32 -3.27
N ALA A 136 -13.13 -12.43 -2.29
CA ALA A 136 -12.39 -11.19 -2.34
C ALA A 136 -11.88 -10.79 -0.96
N LEU A 137 -10.75 -10.09 -0.95
CA LEU A 137 -10.18 -9.55 0.26
C LEU A 137 -10.63 -8.09 0.40
N HIS A 138 -11.39 -7.81 1.44
CA HIS A 138 -11.91 -6.48 1.73
C HIS A 138 -10.94 -5.75 2.66
N VAL A 139 -10.21 -4.78 2.13
CA VAL A 139 -9.24 -3.97 2.88
C VAL A 139 -9.87 -2.62 3.24
N PRO A 140 -9.83 -2.18 4.51
CA PRO A 140 -10.34 -0.86 4.87
C PRO A 140 -9.47 0.23 4.24
N THR A 141 -10.10 1.27 3.67
CA THR A 141 -9.34 2.38 3.04
C THR A 141 -8.48 3.15 4.04
N THR A 142 -8.76 3.03 5.34
CA THR A 142 -7.89 3.57 6.40
C THR A 142 -6.51 2.91 6.44
N ALA A 143 -6.38 1.63 6.10
CA ALA A 143 -5.08 0.95 6.02
C ALA A 143 -4.22 1.53 4.88
N VAL A 144 -4.88 1.95 3.80
CA VAL A 144 -4.19 2.63 2.69
C VAL A 144 -3.80 4.06 3.06
N LYS A 145 -4.66 4.79 3.77
CA LYS A 145 -4.29 6.12 4.30
C LYS A 145 -3.09 6.04 5.25
N ASP A 146 -3.01 4.99 6.05
CA ASP A 146 -1.85 4.73 6.92
C ASP A 146 -0.55 4.51 6.11
N ILE A 147 -0.62 3.88 4.94
CA ILE A 147 0.53 3.79 4.01
C ILE A 147 0.96 5.18 3.56
N GLU A 148 0.02 6.01 3.11
CA GLU A 148 0.31 7.36 2.65
C GLU A 148 1.01 8.19 3.73
N GLU A 149 0.51 8.13 4.97
CA GLU A 149 1.11 8.83 6.11
C GLU A 149 2.51 8.30 6.46
N LYS A 150 2.74 6.99 6.37
CA LYS A 150 4.07 6.40 6.60
C LYS A 150 5.09 6.80 5.53
N VAL A 151 4.66 6.96 4.27
CA VAL A 151 5.50 7.50 3.20
C VAL A 151 5.89 8.95 3.51
N LYS A 152 4.92 9.79 3.90
CA LYS A 152 5.20 11.18 4.32
C LYS A 152 6.19 11.25 5.49
N ASN A 153 5.98 10.42 6.51
CA ASN A 153 6.87 10.35 7.68
C ASN A 153 8.28 9.89 7.30
N THR A 154 8.41 8.93 6.39
CA THR A 154 9.72 8.45 5.91
C THR A 154 10.50 9.56 5.20
N ILE A 155 9.83 10.36 4.37
CA ILE A 155 10.46 11.51 3.71
C ILE A 155 10.81 12.59 4.74
N LEU A 156 9.94 12.86 5.71
CA LEU A 156 10.20 13.83 6.78
C LEU A 156 11.45 13.43 7.59
N GLU A 157 11.50 12.20 8.08
CA GLU A 157 12.65 11.66 8.82
C GLU A 157 13.94 11.75 8.01
N TRP A 158 13.87 11.43 6.71
CA TRP A 158 15.01 11.59 5.81
C TRP A 158 15.45 13.05 5.68
N THR A 159 14.53 14.00 5.52
CA THR A 159 14.88 15.42 5.45
C THR A 159 15.51 15.95 6.74
N LEU A 160 15.03 15.51 7.92
CA LEU A 160 15.61 15.88 9.21
C LEU A 160 17.03 15.33 9.36
N LYS A 161 17.26 14.09 8.89
CA LYS A 161 18.60 13.50 8.89
C LYS A 161 19.57 14.28 8.02
N LEU A 162 19.15 14.70 6.83
CA LEU A 162 19.97 15.55 5.94
C LEU A 162 20.36 16.88 6.58
N GLU A 163 19.48 17.50 7.36
CA GLU A 163 19.81 18.73 8.10
C GLU A 163 20.75 18.50 9.28
N SER A 164 20.69 17.33 9.92
CA SER A 164 21.60 17.02 11.03
C SER A 164 23.03 16.69 10.57
N GLU A 165 23.19 16.20 9.33
CA GLU A 165 24.47 15.76 8.77
C GLU A 165 25.18 16.85 7.94
N GLY A 166 24.52 17.97 7.64
CA GLY A 166 25.02 19.07 6.80
C GLY A 166 25.10 20.41 7.51
#